data_AF-A0A7J2JPV2-F1
#
_entry.id   AF-A0A7J2JPV2-F1
#
_cell.length_a   1.000
_cell.length_b   1.000
_cell.length_c   1.000
_cell.angle_alpha   90.00
_cell.angle_beta   90.00
_cell.angle_gamma   90.00
#
_symmetry.space_group_name_H-M   'P 1'
#
loop_
_entity.id
_entity.type
_entity.pdbx_description
1 polymer ?
#
loop_
_entity_poly.entity_id
_entity_poly.type
_entity_poly.pdbx_seq_one_letter_code
_entity_poly.pdbx_strand_id
1 'polypeptide(L)' 'MKMNRIEEKVWEALRKVKDPEPKVSMVDAGLIKKVEGRDEGIVTVKFTLTTPFALTLIYWP' A
#
# COMPACT_ATOMS: atom_id res chain seq x y z
N MET A 1 15.28 -9.34 -9.72
CA MET A 1 15.30 -7.86 -9.86
C MET A 1 15.55 -7.30 -8.48
N LYS A 2 16.58 -6.47 -8.28
CA LYS A 2 16.95 -5.96 -6.94
C LYS A 2 16.02 -4.80 -6.61
N MET A 3 15.26 -4.92 -5.53
CA MET A 3 14.36 -3.87 -5.05
C MET A 3 15.18 -2.66 -4.64
N ASN A 4 14.71 -1.45 -4.95
CA ASN A 4 15.48 -0.26 -4.58
C ASN A 4 15.22 0.10 -3.09
N ARG A 5 16.12 0.88 -2.50
CA ARG A 5 16.06 1.21 -1.06
C ARG A 5 14.82 2.03 -0.67
N ILE A 6 14.23 2.78 -1.61
CA ILE A 6 13.02 3.57 -1.34
C ILE A 6 11.76 2.68 -1.37
N GLU A 7 11.69 1.73 -2.30
CA GLU A 7 10.65 0.72 -2.38
C GLU A 7 10.60 -0.12 -1.11
N GLU A 8 11.76 -0.58 -0.62
CA GLU A 8 11.85 -1.31 0.66
C GLU A 8 11.27 -0.50 1.82
N LYS A 9 11.65 0.77 1.94
CA LYS A 9 11.12 1.67 2.98
C LYS A 9 9.61 1.87 2.84
N VAL A 10 9.11 2.00 1.63
CA VAL A 10 7.67 2.15 1.37
C VAL A 10 6.91 0.87 1.70
N TRP A 11 7.45 -0.30 1.36
CA TRP A 11 6.86 -1.59 1.74
C TRP A 11 6.73 -1.73 3.27
N GLU A 12 7.78 -1.39 4.00
CA GLU A 12 7.76 -1.39 5.48
C GLU A 12 6.77 -0.38 6.06
N ALA A 13 6.63 0.80 5.44
CA ALA A 13 5.63 1.79 5.83
C ALA A 13 4.20 1.31 5.56
N LEU A 14 3.93 0.79 4.36
CA LEU A 14 2.64 0.25 3.95
C LEU A 14 2.21 -0.93 4.81
N ARG A 15 3.15 -1.71 5.35
CA ARG A 15 2.85 -2.82 6.26
C ARG A 15 2.16 -2.38 7.55
N LYS A 16 2.37 -1.13 7.97
CA LYS A 16 1.71 -0.51 9.13
C LYS A 16 0.31 0.02 8.81
N VAL A 17 0.00 0.19 7.53
CA VAL A 17 -1.33 0.61 7.08
C VAL A 17 -2.26 -0.59 7.16
N LYS A 18 -3.31 -0.45 7.97
CA LYS A 18 -4.32 -1.49 8.19
C LYS A 18 -5.58 -1.14 7.43
N ASP A 19 -6.20 -2.13 6.81
CA ASP A 19 -7.54 -1.97 6.26
C ASP A 19 -8.53 -1.73 7.42
N PRO A 20 -9.36 -0.69 7.36
CA PRO A 20 -10.26 -0.34 8.45
C PRO A 20 -11.32 -1.41 8.76
N GLU A 21 -11.65 -2.30 7.82
CA GLU A 21 -12.67 -3.33 8.03
C GLU A 21 -12.13 -4.56 8.79
N PRO A 22 -11.22 -5.41 8.27
CA PRO A 22 -10.65 -6.50 9.06
C PRO A 22 -9.52 -6.06 10.00
N LYS A 23 -9.09 -4.78 10.01
CA LYS A 23 -7.94 -4.28 10.81
C LYS A 23 -6.64 -5.05 10.58
N VAL A 24 -6.47 -5.62 9.39
CA VAL A 24 -5.29 -6.38 8.96
C VAL A 24 -4.40 -5.48 8.09
N SER A 25 -3.08 -5.70 8.13
CA SER A 25 -2.14 -5.00 7.26
C SER A 25 -2.51 -5.17 5.78
N MET A 26 -2.51 -4.08 5.01
CA MET A 26 -2.76 -4.14 3.57
C MET A 26 -1.70 -4.96 2.82
N VAL A 27 -0.47 -4.99 3.34
CA VAL A 27 0.61 -5.80 2.78
C VAL A 27 0.36 -7.28 3.08
N ASP A 28 0.09 -7.62 4.34
CA ASP A 28 -0.09 -9.03 4.73
C ASP A 28 -1.38 -9.64 4.17
N ALA A 29 -2.41 -8.83 3.97
CA ALA A 29 -3.63 -9.22 3.25
C ALA A 29 -3.43 -9.37 1.73
N GLY A 30 -2.23 -9.08 1.20
CA GLY A 30 -1.92 -9.21 -0.22
C GLY A 30 -2.64 -8.18 -1.11
N LEU A 31 -3.07 -7.05 -0.53
CA LEU A 31 -3.81 -6.00 -1.25
C LEU A 31 -2.87 -5.11 -2.06
N ILE A 32 -1.64 -4.91 -1.60
CA ILE A 32 -0.61 -4.20 -2.38
C ILE A 32 -0.07 -5.13 -3.47
N LYS A 33 -0.24 -4.74 -4.74
CA LYS A 33 0.18 -5.51 -5.91
C LYS A 33 1.55 -5.09 -6.43
N LYS A 34 1.88 -3.81 -6.29
CA LYS A 34 3.13 -3.25 -6.80
C LYS A 34 3.48 -1.96 -6.07
N VAL A 35 4.78 -1.77 -5.81
CA VAL A 35 5.37 -0.50 -5.39
C VAL A 35 6.50 -0.23 -6.37
N GLU A 36 6.48 0.92 -7.02
CA GLU A 36 7.49 1.33 -7.99
C GLU A 36 8.03 2.70 -7.60
N GLY A 37 9.34 2.76 -7.32
CA GLY A 37 10.04 4.02 -7.20
C GLY A 37 10.17 4.69 -8.57
N ARG A 38 9.78 5.96 -8.65
CA ARG A 38 10.09 6.86 -9.77
C ARG A 38 11.21 7.81 -9.35
N ASP A 39 11.57 8.71 -10.26
CA ASP A 39 12.54 9.77 -9.98
C ASP A 39 12.05 10.72 -8.88
N GLU A 40 13.01 11.40 -8.24
CA GLU A 40 12.76 12.46 -7.26
C GLU A 40 11.95 12.05 -6.02
N GLY A 41 12.01 10.76 -5.64
CA GLY A 41 11.34 10.27 -4.43
C GLY A 41 9.84 10.04 -4.59
N ILE A 42 9.32 10.14 -5.81
CA ILE A 42 7.92 9.80 -6.12
C ILE A 42 7.77 8.29 -6.16
N VAL A 43 6.71 7.75 -5.53
CA VAL A 43 6.44 6.31 -5.53
C VAL A 43 5.01 6.05 -5.98
N THR A 44 4.85 5.14 -6.93
CA THR A 44 3.54 4.68 -7.38
C THR A 44 3.21 3.36 -6.70
N VAL A 45 2.04 3.28 -6.07
CA VAL A 45 1.55 2.07 -5.40
C VAL A 45 0.30 1.58 -6.13
N LYS A 46 0.34 0.35 -6.65
CA LYS A 46 -0.83 -0.35 -7.20
C LYS A 46 -1.37 -1.29 -6.14
N PHE A 47 -2.65 -1.17 -5.83
CA PHE A 47 -3.32 -2.01 -4.84
C PHE A 47 -4.73 -2.39 -5.28
N THR A 48 -5.35 -3.32 -4.56
CA THR A 48 -6.71 -3.82 -4.80
C THR A 48 -7.52 -3.66 -3.52
N LEU A 49 -8.77 -3.23 -3.64
CA LEU A 49 -9.70 -3.18 -2.53
C LEU A 49 -10.28 -4.57 -2.25
N THR A 50 -10.54 -4.87 -0.99
CA THR A 50 -11.27 -6.08 -0.58
C THR A 50 -12.70 -6.07 -1.11
N THR A 51 -13.32 -4.89 -1.24
CA THR A 51 -14.65 -4.68 -1.83
C THR A 51 -14.67 -3.44 -2.75
N PRO A 52 -15.49 -3.42 -3.83
CA PRO A 52 -15.51 -2.29 -4.79
C PRO A 52 -15.93 -0.94 -4.19
N PHE A 53 -16.56 -0.95 -3.02
CA PHE A 53 -17.14 0.21 -2.34
C PHE A 53 -16.59 0.41 -0.93
N ALA A 54 -15.31 0.07 -0.69
CA ALA A 54 -14.63 0.43 0.56
C ALA A 54 -14.51 1.98 0.67
N LEU A 55 -15.63 2.62 1.03
CA LEU A 55 -15.84 4.06 1.14
C LEU A 55 -14.92 4.68 2.20
N THR A 56 -14.47 3.86 3.15
CA THR A 56 -13.62 4.22 4.28
C THR A 56 -12.28 4.82 3.87
N LEU A 57 -11.75 4.53 2.68
CA LEU A 57 -10.54 5.17 2.15
C LEU A 57 -10.75 6.62 1.68
N ILE A 58 -11.99 7.04 1.43
CA ILE A 58 -12.33 8.40 0.96
C ILE A 58 -12.54 9.36 2.15
N TYR A 59 -12.83 8.84 3.33
CA TYR A 59 -13.12 9.61 4.55
C TYR A 59 -12.00 9.60 5.60
N TRP A 60 -10.77 9.25 5.22
CA TRP A 60 -9.62 9.46 6.08
C TRP A 60 -9.33 10.97 6.19
N PRO A 61 -9.39 11.58 7.40
CA PRO A 61 -9.15 13.02 7.59
C PRO A 61 -7.69 13.42 7.37
#